data_AF-R1GYK5-F1
#
_entry.id   AF-R1GYK5-F1
#
_cell.length_a   1.000
_cell.length_b   1.000
_cell.length_c   1.000
_cell.angle_alpha   90.00
_cell.angle_beta   90.00
_cell.angle_gamma   90.00
#
_symmetry.space_group_name_H-M   'P 1'
#
loop_
_entity.id
_entity.type
_entity.pdbx_description
1 polymer ?
#
loop_
_entity_poly.entity_id
_entity_poly.type
_entity_poly.pdbx_seq_one_letter_code
_entity_poly.pdbx_strand_id
1 'polypeptide(L)'
;MQKHVKHMDVFARTPNWFVEIAGHHGNNRRYDPSERERFRKNPEELLRHIKETELMYNAHWDNAIMGTELQKEVIEKTAKRMKDIVKDDTLLKVSCRRITPGDPYLHAIQEPNVNMHFTGAARIEKDGVVGEDGTVVTCDTIVCATGFDTTWKPRFPVVGRNGVDLREKWRDSPAAYFGVACPDMPNWITFLGPNCWYKDLDTGRVTAVYCGHSLHYRDMLSSVRWEDMDIRYTNVREGSDISPYFGLQRIDKRWRFAKE
;
A
#
# COMPACT_ATOMS: atom_id res chain seq x y z
N MET A 1 1.86 -10.15 -18.79
CA MET A 1 2.63 -11.41 -18.75
C MET A 1 1.93 -12.49 -19.57
N GLN A 2 0.66 -12.80 -19.28
CA GLN A 2 -0.15 -13.82 -19.98
C GLN A 2 0.06 -13.92 -21.51
N LYS A 3 0.01 -12.81 -22.26
CA LYS A 3 0.20 -12.81 -23.74
C LYS A 3 1.59 -13.20 -24.24
N HIS A 4 2.58 -13.28 -23.36
CA HIS A 4 3.99 -13.49 -23.70
C HIS A 4 4.53 -14.84 -23.21
N VAL A 5 3.68 -15.69 -22.63
CA VAL A 5 4.07 -16.99 -22.08
C VAL A 5 3.19 -18.09 -22.67
N LYS A 6 3.77 -19.29 -22.82
CA LYS A 6 3.03 -20.46 -23.31
C LYS A 6 1.95 -20.90 -22.31
N HIS A 7 2.25 -20.77 -21.02
CA HIS A 7 1.39 -21.16 -19.91
C HIS A 7 1.70 -20.29 -18.69
N MET A 8 0.71 -20.06 -17.82
CA MET A 8 0.85 -19.27 -16.59
C MET A 8 0.01 -19.87 -15.47
N ASP A 9 0.65 -20.15 -14.33
CA ASP A 9 -0.04 -20.56 -13.10
C ASP A 9 -0.01 -19.43 -12.08
N VAL A 10 -1.17 -19.15 -11.50
CA VAL A 10 -1.34 -18.07 -10.52
C VAL A 10 -1.80 -18.67 -9.20
N PHE A 11 -0.93 -18.63 -8.20
CA PHE A 11 -1.25 -19.03 -6.83
C PHE A 11 -1.84 -17.83 -6.06
N ALA A 12 -3.12 -17.92 -5.69
CA ALA A 12 -3.85 -16.87 -5.00
C ALA A 12 -4.59 -17.42 -3.77
N ARG A 13 -4.05 -17.17 -2.57
CA ARG A 13 -4.66 -17.62 -1.30
C ARG A 13 -6.10 -17.17 -1.10
N THR A 14 -6.41 -15.95 -1.53
CA THR A 14 -7.72 -15.33 -1.36
C THR A 14 -8.08 -14.52 -2.58
N PRO A 15 -9.33 -14.58 -3.06
CA PRO A 15 -9.80 -13.70 -4.13
C PRO A 15 -9.81 -12.21 -3.73
N ASN A 16 -9.73 -11.33 -4.73
CA ASN A 16 -9.69 -9.87 -4.57
C ASN A 16 -10.81 -9.20 -5.37
N TRP A 17 -11.20 -7.99 -4.95
CA TRP A 17 -12.15 -7.15 -5.69
C TRP A 17 -11.45 -6.28 -6.72
N PHE A 18 -12.00 -6.28 -7.94
CA PHE A 18 -11.60 -5.37 -8.99
C PHE A 18 -12.71 -4.37 -9.32
N VAL A 19 -12.37 -3.08 -9.34
CA VAL A 19 -13.32 -2.00 -9.61
C VAL A 19 -12.79 -1.03 -10.65
N GLU A 20 -13.64 -0.13 -11.10
CA GLU A 20 -13.18 1.09 -11.73
C GLU A 20 -12.91 2.15 -10.65
N ILE A 21 -11.75 2.81 -10.70
CA ILE A 21 -11.45 3.93 -9.80
C ILE A 21 -11.19 5.17 -10.62
N ALA A 22 -12.05 6.18 -10.50
CA ALA A 22 -11.90 7.47 -11.18
C ALA A 22 -11.71 7.35 -12.71
N GLY A 23 -12.53 6.54 -13.38
CA GLY A 23 -12.40 6.30 -14.83
C GLY A 23 -11.28 5.33 -15.22
N HIS A 24 -10.57 4.75 -14.24
CA HIS A 24 -9.46 3.84 -14.47
C HIS A 24 -9.87 2.39 -14.24
N HIS A 25 -9.73 1.58 -15.30
CA HIS A 25 -10.10 0.16 -15.31
C HIS A 25 -8.91 -0.77 -15.03
N GLY A 26 -7.75 -0.23 -14.67
CA GLY A 26 -6.51 -1.00 -14.47
C GLY A 26 -5.61 -0.96 -15.71
N ASN A 27 -6.02 -0.21 -16.72
CA ASN A 27 -5.23 0.12 -17.90
C ASN A 27 -4.44 1.41 -17.65
N ASN A 28 -3.13 1.29 -17.43
CA ASN A 28 -2.26 2.46 -17.33
C ASN A 28 -2.26 3.23 -18.66
N ARG A 29 -3.18 4.20 -18.80
CA ARG A 29 -3.25 5.09 -19.94
C ARG A 29 -1.97 5.90 -20.00
N ARG A 30 -1.29 5.86 -21.14
CA ARG A 30 -0.19 6.79 -21.44
C ARG A 30 -0.79 8.06 -21.99
N TYR A 31 -0.35 9.22 -21.48
CA TYR A 31 -0.67 10.50 -22.10
C TYR A 31 0.01 10.58 -23.46
N ASP A 32 -0.77 10.92 -24.48
CA ASP A 32 -0.24 11.07 -25.83
C ASP A 32 0.69 12.29 -25.93
N PRO A 33 1.61 12.34 -26.91
CA PRO A 33 2.55 13.46 -27.06
C PRO A 33 1.87 14.84 -27.10
N SER A 34 0.69 14.93 -27.71
CA SER A 34 -0.10 16.16 -27.78
C SER A 34 -0.65 16.59 -26.43
N GLU A 35 -1.14 15.66 -25.61
CA GLU A 35 -1.61 15.94 -24.24
C GLU A 35 -0.45 16.40 -23.35
N ARG A 36 0.67 15.69 -23.43
CA ARG A 36 1.89 16.06 -22.70
C ARG A 36 2.34 17.47 -23.06
N GLU A 37 2.30 17.81 -24.34
CA GLU A 37 2.68 19.13 -24.80
C GLU A 37 1.70 20.23 -24.35
N ARG A 38 0.39 19.91 -24.35
CA ARG A 38 -0.66 20.79 -23.84
C ARG A 38 -0.45 21.09 -22.36
N PHE A 39 -0.21 20.06 -21.53
CA PHE A 39 0.07 20.23 -20.11
C PHE A 39 1.37 21.00 -19.83
N ARG A 40 2.40 20.85 -20.67
CA ARG A 40 3.63 21.66 -20.55
C ARG A 40 3.39 23.13 -20.85
N LYS A 41 2.57 23.42 -21.86
CA LYS A 41 2.25 24.79 -22.29
C LYS A 41 1.18 25.46 -21.43
N ASN A 42 0.37 24.68 -20.73
CA ASN A 42 -0.74 25.16 -19.93
C ASN A 42 -0.76 24.50 -18.53
N PRO A 43 0.01 25.04 -17.56
CA PRO A 43 0.06 24.52 -16.20
C PRO A 43 -1.30 24.54 -15.48
N GLU A 44 -2.19 25.49 -15.80
CA GLU A 44 -3.53 25.56 -15.20
C GLU A 44 -4.41 24.39 -15.63
N GLU A 45 -4.31 23.98 -16.89
CA GLU A 45 -5.01 22.81 -17.39
C GLU A 45 -4.49 21.52 -16.75
N LEU A 46 -3.17 21.40 -16.60
CA LEU A 46 -2.59 20.28 -15.84
C LEU A 46 -3.08 20.26 -14.39
N LEU A 47 -3.10 21.41 -13.72
CA LEU A 47 -3.59 21.51 -12.34
C LEU A 47 -5.06 21.10 -12.25
N ARG A 48 -5.90 21.54 -13.19
CA ARG A 48 -7.32 21.17 -13.24
C ARG A 48 -7.49 19.66 -13.41
N HIS A 49 -6.76 19.06 -14.35
CA HIS A 49 -6.75 17.60 -14.58
C HIS A 49 -6.35 16.82 -13.32
N ILE A 50 -5.30 17.29 -12.61
CA ILE A 50 -4.88 16.70 -11.32
C ILE A 50 -6.01 16.83 -10.29
N LYS A 51 -6.59 18.02 -10.14
CA LYS A 51 -7.63 18.29 -9.13
C LYS A 51 -8.91 17.51 -9.39
N GLU A 52 -9.32 17.38 -10.65
CA GLU A 52 -10.46 16.54 -11.03
C GLU A 52 -10.21 15.07 -10.66
N THR A 53 -9.02 14.55 -10.94
CA THR A 53 -8.63 13.19 -10.54
C THR A 53 -8.62 13.01 -9.03
N GLU A 54 -8.01 13.96 -8.30
CA GLU A 54 -7.98 13.94 -6.82
C GLU A 54 -9.40 13.99 -6.24
N LEU A 55 -10.29 14.84 -6.76
CA LEU A 55 -11.67 14.95 -6.30
C LEU A 55 -12.44 13.66 -6.56
N MET A 56 -12.28 13.03 -7.73
CA MET A 56 -12.88 11.74 -8.00
C MET A 56 -12.41 10.67 -7.01
N TYR A 57 -11.13 10.63 -6.65
CA TYR A 57 -10.65 9.67 -5.64
C TYR A 57 -11.22 9.95 -4.24
N ASN A 58 -11.25 11.21 -3.83
CA ASN A 58 -11.66 11.58 -2.47
C ASN A 58 -13.19 11.64 -2.28
N ALA A 59 -13.97 11.77 -3.35
CA ALA A 59 -15.44 11.86 -3.29
C ALA A 59 -16.13 10.56 -2.88
N HIS A 60 -15.44 9.42 -2.90
CA HIS A 60 -16.03 8.10 -2.64
C HIS A 60 -15.91 7.65 -1.17
N TRP A 61 -15.60 8.56 -0.24
CA TRP A 61 -15.43 8.21 1.17
C TRP A 61 -16.68 7.61 1.80
N ASP A 62 -17.85 8.14 1.44
CA ASP A 62 -19.13 7.69 1.99
C ASP A 62 -19.46 6.23 1.65
N ASN A 63 -18.89 5.70 0.56
CA ASN A 63 -19.02 4.28 0.18
C ASN A 63 -18.42 3.33 1.23
N ALA A 64 -17.48 3.81 2.05
CA ALA A 64 -16.84 3.03 3.10
C ALA A 64 -17.63 3.03 4.43
N ILE A 65 -18.71 3.82 4.54
CA ILE A 65 -19.52 3.89 5.76
C ILE A 65 -20.43 2.67 5.83
N MET A 66 -20.12 1.79 6.78
CA MET A 66 -20.82 0.51 6.97
C MET A 66 -22.31 0.69 7.28
N GLY A 67 -23.13 -0.15 6.66
CA GLY A 67 -24.56 -0.24 6.94
C GLY A 67 -25.43 0.80 6.24
N THR A 68 -24.84 1.73 5.51
CA THR A 68 -25.58 2.71 4.69
C THR A 68 -26.15 2.06 3.43
N GLU A 69 -27.25 2.60 2.90
CA GLU A 69 -27.83 2.14 1.63
C GLU A 69 -26.87 2.35 0.46
N LEU A 70 -26.13 3.47 0.46
CA LEU A 70 -25.08 3.74 -0.53
C LEU A 70 -24.01 2.63 -0.54
N GLN A 71 -23.55 2.20 0.64
CA GLN A 71 -22.55 1.13 0.74
C GLN A 71 -23.09 -0.20 0.17
N LYS A 72 -24.35 -0.55 0.49
CA LYS A 72 -24.99 -1.76 -0.05
C LYS A 72 -25.12 -1.69 -1.58
N GLU A 73 -25.60 -0.56 -2.11
CA GLU A 73 -25.73 -0.35 -3.56
C GLU A 73 -24.38 -0.47 -4.27
N VAL A 74 -23.31 0.11 -3.71
CA VAL A 74 -21.95 0.04 -4.27
C VAL A 74 -21.45 -1.41 -4.27
N ILE A 75 -21.68 -2.17 -3.20
CA ILE A 75 -21.31 -3.60 -3.14
C ILE A 75 -22.06 -4.39 -4.20
N GLU A 76 -23.39 -4.21 -4.32
CA GLU A 76 -24.22 -4.91 -5.30
C GLU A 76 -23.81 -4.57 -6.74
N LYS A 77 -23.63 -3.28 -7.04
CA LYS A 77 -23.19 -2.81 -8.36
C LYS A 77 -21.83 -3.38 -8.72
N THR A 78 -20.89 -3.40 -7.77
CA THR A 78 -19.56 -3.96 -8.00
C THR A 78 -19.62 -5.48 -8.19
N ALA A 79 -20.40 -6.19 -7.39
CA ALA A 79 -20.55 -7.64 -7.49
C ALA A 79 -21.18 -8.03 -8.83
N LYS A 80 -22.23 -7.31 -9.26
CA LYS A 80 -22.84 -7.47 -10.57
C LYS A 80 -21.82 -7.23 -11.69
N ARG A 81 -21.07 -6.14 -11.61
CA ARG A 81 -20.03 -5.83 -12.59
C ARG A 81 -18.97 -6.92 -12.70
N MET A 82 -18.50 -7.46 -11.58
CA MET A 82 -17.54 -8.56 -11.61
C MET A 82 -18.16 -9.82 -12.25
N LYS A 83 -19.42 -10.15 -11.95
CA LYS A 83 -20.17 -11.24 -12.60
C LYS A 83 -20.30 -11.05 -14.12
N ASP A 84 -20.47 -9.82 -14.58
CA ASP A 84 -20.58 -9.54 -16.02
C ASP A 84 -19.25 -9.78 -16.77
N ILE A 85 -18.10 -9.68 -16.09
CA ILE A 85 -16.76 -9.91 -16.68
C ILE A 85 -16.30 -11.35 -16.51
N VAL A 86 -16.56 -11.95 -15.36
CA VAL A 86 -16.02 -13.24 -14.93
C VAL A 86 -17.03 -14.34 -15.25
N LYS A 87 -16.64 -15.25 -16.14
CA LYS A 87 -17.50 -16.34 -16.62
C LYS A 87 -17.57 -17.53 -15.65
N ASP A 88 -16.58 -17.66 -14.77
CA ASP A 88 -16.48 -18.74 -13.78
C ASP A 88 -16.71 -18.18 -12.37
N ASP A 89 -17.83 -18.55 -11.76
CA ASP A 89 -18.23 -18.12 -10.41
C ASP A 89 -17.22 -18.52 -9.32
N THR A 90 -16.37 -19.54 -9.55
CA THR A 90 -15.34 -19.92 -8.57
C THR A 90 -14.28 -18.82 -8.39
N LEU A 91 -14.11 -17.96 -9.39
CA LEU A 91 -13.21 -16.79 -9.36
C LEU A 91 -13.84 -15.60 -8.60
N LEU A 92 -15.14 -15.65 -8.28
CA LEU A 92 -15.93 -14.58 -7.67
C LEU A 92 -16.13 -14.78 -6.16
N LYS A 93 -15.05 -14.89 -5.37
CA LYS A 93 -15.21 -14.84 -3.90
C LYS A 93 -14.98 -13.43 -3.37
N VAL A 94 -15.93 -12.97 -2.57
CA VAL A 94 -15.92 -11.66 -1.93
C VAL A 94 -14.92 -11.65 -0.77
N SER A 95 -14.02 -10.65 -0.72
CA SER A 95 -13.10 -10.44 0.42
C SER A 95 -12.99 -8.97 0.82
N CYS A 96 -12.77 -8.64 2.10
CA CYS A 96 -12.66 -7.27 2.61
C CYS A 96 -11.30 -6.59 2.34
N ARG A 97 -10.65 -6.89 1.21
CA ARG A 97 -9.32 -6.37 0.87
C ARG A 97 -9.38 -5.08 0.05
N ARG A 98 -8.24 -4.40 -0.06
CA ARG A 98 -8.06 -3.17 -0.83
C ARG A 98 -8.59 -3.35 -2.25
N ILE A 99 -9.52 -2.48 -2.63
CA ILE A 99 -10.10 -2.47 -3.96
C ILE A 99 -9.06 -1.99 -4.97
N THR A 100 -8.94 -2.68 -6.10
CA THR A 100 -7.89 -2.42 -7.10
C THR A 100 -8.50 -2.32 -8.49
N PRO A 101 -8.08 -1.39 -9.36
CA PRO A 101 -8.51 -1.43 -10.75
C PRO A 101 -7.75 -2.50 -11.52
N GLY A 102 -8.46 -3.35 -12.27
CA GLY A 102 -7.82 -4.53 -12.86
C GLY A 102 -8.66 -5.35 -13.84
N ASP A 103 -9.49 -4.72 -14.67
CA ASP A 103 -10.19 -5.40 -15.77
C ASP A 103 -9.25 -6.21 -16.66
N PRO A 104 -8.06 -5.71 -17.08
CA PRO A 104 -7.14 -6.52 -17.88
C PRO A 104 -6.69 -7.79 -17.17
N TYR A 105 -6.61 -7.77 -15.83
CA TYR A 105 -6.31 -8.95 -15.03
C TYR A 105 -7.49 -9.92 -15.01
N LEU A 106 -8.71 -9.42 -14.78
CA LEU A 106 -9.94 -10.24 -14.82
C LEU A 106 -10.11 -10.96 -16.16
N HIS A 107 -9.77 -10.32 -17.27
CA HIS A 107 -9.77 -10.97 -18.58
C HIS A 107 -8.63 -11.99 -18.71
N ALA A 108 -7.42 -11.63 -18.30
CA ALA A 108 -6.25 -12.50 -18.46
C ALA A 108 -6.35 -13.82 -17.69
N ILE A 109 -6.96 -13.84 -16.50
CA ILE A 109 -7.09 -15.08 -15.70
C ILE A 109 -8.08 -16.10 -16.26
N GLN A 110 -8.88 -15.68 -17.26
CA GLN A 110 -9.86 -16.54 -17.93
C GLN A 110 -9.33 -17.08 -19.28
N GLU A 111 -8.11 -16.70 -19.67
CA GLU A 111 -7.52 -17.16 -20.92
C GLU A 111 -7.11 -18.64 -20.82
N PRO A 112 -7.20 -19.42 -21.92
CA PRO A 112 -6.96 -20.87 -21.87
C PRO A 112 -5.56 -21.30 -21.42
N ASN A 113 -4.58 -20.40 -21.45
CA ASN A 113 -3.21 -20.64 -21.02
C ASN A 113 -2.95 -20.20 -19.56
N VAL A 114 -4.00 -19.93 -18.78
CA VAL A 114 -3.88 -19.50 -17.38
C VAL A 114 -4.63 -20.44 -16.46
N ASN A 115 -3.94 -20.96 -15.45
CA ASN A 115 -4.53 -21.72 -14.36
C ASN A 115 -4.51 -20.90 -13.07
N MET A 116 -5.68 -20.78 -12.43
CA MET A 116 -5.81 -20.17 -11.11
C MET A 116 -5.81 -21.25 -10.03
N HIS A 117 -4.88 -21.16 -9.10
CA HIS A 117 -4.77 -22.04 -7.94
C HIS A 117 -5.18 -21.25 -6.69
N PHE A 118 -6.33 -21.57 -6.08
CA PHE A 118 -6.83 -20.89 -4.88
C PHE A 118 -6.18 -21.43 -3.59
N THR A 119 -4.85 -21.40 -3.57
CA THR A 119 -4.00 -21.94 -2.51
C THR A 119 -2.74 -21.09 -2.36
N GLY A 120 -2.06 -21.20 -1.23
CA GLY A 120 -0.74 -20.61 -1.06
C GLY A 120 0.35 -21.42 -1.76
N ALA A 121 1.46 -20.78 -2.11
CA ALA A 121 2.68 -21.50 -2.49
C ALA A 121 3.41 -21.92 -1.20
N ALA A 122 3.60 -23.23 -1.01
CA ALA A 122 4.23 -23.81 0.18
C ALA A 122 5.76 -23.79 0.08
N ARG A 123 6.31 -24.18 -1.08
CA ARG A 123 7.75 -24.18 -1.33
C ARG A 123 8.07 -24.09 -2.82
N ILE A 124 9.32 -23.74 -3.11
CA ILE A 124 9.91 -23.80 -4.44
C ILE A 124 10.74 -25.08 -4.52
N GLU A 125 10.57 -25.83 -5.59
CA GLU A 125 11.41 -26.97 -5.94
C GLU A 125 12.33 -26.60 -7.12
N LYS A 126 13.24 -27.51 -7.48
CA LYS A 126 14.27 -27.25 -8.50
C LYS A 126 13.69 -26.80 -9.84
N ASP A 127 12.51 -27.29 -10.17
CA ASP A 127 11.83 -27.16 -11.46
C ASP A 127 10.44 -26.53 -11.35
N GLY A 128 10.05 -26.00 -10.17
CA GLY A 128 8.67 -25.56 -10.00
C GLY A 128 8.26 -25.04 -8.63
N VAL A 129 6.95 -24.94 -8.44
CA VAL A 129 6.30 -24.49 -7.21
C VAL A 129 5.34 -25.56 -6.73
N VAL A 130 5.33 -25.79 -5.42
CA VAL A 130 4.38 -26.68 -4.75
C VAL A 130 3.39 -25.85 -3.95
N GLY A 131 2.10 -26.03 -4.23
CA GLY A 131 0.99 -25.43 -3.50
C GLY A 131 0.77 -26.07 -2.12
N GLU A 132 0.13 -25.34 -1.21
CA GLU A 132 -0.26 -25.84 0.12
C GLU A 132 -1.28 -26.99 0.05
N ASP A 133 -1.97 -27.14 -1.08
CA ASP A 133 -2.92 -28.23 -1.37
C ASP A 133 -2.25 -29.45 -2.04
N GLY A 134 -0.94 -29.41 -2.25
CA GLY A 134 -0.17 -30.47 -2.91
C GLY A 134 -0.06 -30.32 -4.43
N THR A 135 -0.66 -29.29 -5.04
CA THR A 135 -0.49 -29.01 -6.47
C THR A 135 0.97 -28.78 -6.80
N VAL A 136 1.48 -29.41 -7.86
CA VAL A 136 2.85 -29.22 -8.34
C VAL A 136 2.82 -28.64 -9.74
N VAL A 137 3.45 -27.48 -9.91
CA VAL A 137 3.56 -26.78 -11.19
C VAL A 137 5.03 -26.67 -11.57
N THR A 138 5.38 -27.17 -12.75
CA THR A 138 6.71 -26.91 -13.32
C THR A 138 6.72 -25.57 -14.06
N CYS A 139 7.79 -24.80 -13.90
CA CYS A 139 7.88 -23.49 -14.54
C CYS A 139 9.33 -23.06 -14.79
N ASP A 140 9.51 -22.24 -15.82
CA ASP A 140 10.80 -21.65 -16.17
C ASP A 140 11.11 -20.38 -15.35
N THR A 141 10.09 -19.75 -14.76
CA THR A 141 10.21 -18.47 -14.07
C THR A 141 9.16 -18.32 -12.98
N ILE A 142 9.60 -17.83 -11.81
CA ILE A 142 8.74 -17.55 -10.66
C ILE A 142 8.71 -16.04 -10.42
N VAL A 143 7.50 -15.46 -10.35
CA VAL A 143 7.28 -14.06 -10.02
C VAL A 143 6.64 -13.95 -8.64
N CYS A 144 7.41 -13.47 -7.65
CA CYS A 144 6.94 -13.32 -6.28
C CYS A 144 6.17 -12.01 -6.08
N ALA A 145 4.85 -12.05 -6.27
CA ALA A 145 3.93 -10.96 -5.93
C ALA A 145 3.32 -11.15 -4.52
N THR A 146 4.16 -11.46 -3.53
CA THR A 146 3.75 -11.93 -2.19
C THR A 146 3.33 -10.82 -1.21
N GLY A 147 3.27 -9.57 -1.67
CA GLY A 147 2.85 -8.42 -0.87
C GLY A 147 3.99 -7.81 -0.05
N PHE A 148 3.65 -7.28 1.12
CA PHE A 148 4.55 -6.54 2.01
C PHE A 148 4.45 -7.07 3.44
N ASP A 149 5.52 -6.86 4.23
CA ASP A 149 5.48 -7.05 5.67
C ASP A 149 4.64 -5.93 6.31
N THR A 150 3.47 -6.29 6.83
CA THR A 150 2.56 -5.37 7.51
C THR A 150 2.58 -5.54 9.04
N THR A 151 3.65 -6.15 9.59
CA THR A 151 3.78 -6.34 11.05
C THR A 151 4.11 -5.05 11.79
N TRP A 152 4.56 -4.01 11.08
CA TRP A 152 5.04 -2.73 11.63
C TRP A 152 6.32 -2.80 12.46
N LYS A 153 6.89 -4.00 12.67
CA LYS A 153 8.11 -4.17 13.46
C LYS A 153 9.27 -3.41 12.81
N PRO A 154 9.99 -2.57 13.57
CA PRO A 154 11.20 -1.92 13.05
C PRO A 154 12.24 -2.94 12.60
N ARG A 155 12.99 -2.63 11.54
CA ARG A 155 14.04 -3.52 11.00
C ARG A 155 15.27 -3.63 11.91
N PHE A 156 15.42 -2.72 12.87
CA PHE A 156 16.50 -2.64 13.84
C PHE A 156 15.94 -2.40 15.24
N PRO A 157 16.68 -2.73 16.31
CA PRO A 157 16.22 -2.49 17.67
C PRO A 157 15.92 -1.00 17.89
N VAL A 158 14.70 -0.71 18.33
CA VAL A 158 14.30 0.63 18.80
C VAL A 158 13.99 0.47 20.28
N VAL A 159 14.95 0.85 21.11
CA VAL A 159 14.89 0.62 22.56
C VAL A 159 14.42 1.89 23.25
N GLY A 160 13.26 1.81 23.88
CA GLY A 160 12.65 2.88 24.65
C GLY A 160 13.03 2.83 26.14
N ARG A 161 12.20 3.43 26.97
CA ARG A 161 12.36 3.44 28.43
C ARG A 161 12.39 2.02 28.99
N ASN A 162 13.16 1.82 30.06
CA ASN A 162 13.27 0.56 30.78
C ASN A 162 13.70 -0.63 29.90
N GLY A 163 14.41 -0.38 28.79
CA GLY A 163 14.89 -1.43 27.90
C GLY A 163 13.83 -2.06 26.99
N VAL A 164 12.64 -1.44 26.88
CA VAL A 164 11.57 -1.95 26.02
C VAL A 164 12.01 -1.88 24.56
N ASP A 165 12.05 -3.01 23.86
CA ASP A 165 12.29 -3.07 22.42
C ASP A 165 10.96 -3.00 21.65
N LEU A 166 10.83 -2.03 20.76
CA LEU A 166 9.62 -1.82 19.96
C LEU A 166 9.29 -3.02 19.06
N ARG A 167 10.30 -3.78 18.61
CA ARG A 167 10.09 -4.98 17.78
C ARG A 167 9.34 -6.07 18.54
N GLU A 168 9.67 -6.24 19.81
CA GLU A 168 8.98 -7.18 20.70
C GLU A 168 7.62 -6.62 21.12
N LYS A 169 7.55 -5.33 21.42
CA LYS A 169 6.29 -4.69 21.81
C LYS A 169 5.23 -4.71 20.70
N TRP A 170 5.64 -4.56 19.44
CA TRP A 170 4.78 -4.65 18.27
C TRP A 170 4.73 -6.04 17.65
N ARG A 171 5.17 -7.08 18.37
CA ARG A 171 5.28 -8.43 17.81
C ARG A 171 3.93 -8.98 17.33
N ASP A 172 2.90 -8.78 18.14
CA ASP A 172 1.60 -9.43 17.98
C ASP A 172 0.50 -8.43 17.62
N SER A 173 0.40 -7.31 18.34
CA SER A 173 -0.57 -6.24 18.07
C SER A 173 0.11 -4.87 18.18
N PRO A 174 0.44 -4.23 17.05
CA PRO A 174 1.14 -2.95 17.08
C PRO A 174 0.19 -1.83 17.52
N ALA A 175 0.33 -1.43 18.77
CA ALA A 175 -0.43 -0.33 19.36
C ALA A 175 0.29 1.01 19.16
N ALA A 176 -0.45 2.00 18.69
CA ALA A 176 0.03 3.37 18.53
C ALA A 176 -1.09 4.37 18.88
N TYR A 177 -0.75 5.39 19.66
CA TYR A 177 -1.60 6.52 19.96
C TYR A 177 -1.76 7.37 18.70
N PHE A 178 -3.01 7.49 18.20
CA PHE A 178 -3.37 8.10 16.92
C PHE A 178 -2.58 7.60 15.70
N GLY A 179 -1.96 6.42 15.79
CA GLY A 179 -1.07 5.90 14.76
C GLY A 179 0.25 6.67 14.60
N VAL A 180 0.65 7.45 15.61
CA VAL A 180 1.80 8.35 15.58
C VAL A 180 2.84 7.97 16.63
N ALA A 181 2.43 7.71 17.87
CA ALA A 181 3.35 7.47 18.99
C ALA A 181 3.09 6.13 19.66
N CYS A 182 4.10 5.56 20.34
CA CYS A 182 3.97 4.31 21.09
C CYS A 182 4.32 4.53 22.58
N PRO A 183 3.59 3.95 23.54
CA PRO A 183 4.00 4.01 24.95
C PRO A 183 5.42 3.47 25.15
N ASP A 184 6.12 3.96 26.17
CA ASP A 184 7.52 3.65 26.48
C ASP A 184 8.56 4.10 25.44
N MET A 185 8.12 4.70 24.34
CA MET A 185 8.99 5.23 23.27
C MET A 185 8.92 6.77 23.27
N PRO A 186 9.46 7.47 24.29
CA PRO A 186 9.42 8.93 24.34
C PRO A 186 10.15 9.53 23.13
N ASN A 187 9.59 10.61 22.57
CA ASN A 187 10.11 11.31 21.39
C ASN A 187 10.27 10.46 20.12
N TRP A 188 9.83 9.20 20.12
CA TRP A 188 9.75 8.38 18.94
C TRP A 188 8.38 8.55 18.29
N ILE A 189 8.39 8.88 17.01
CA ILE A 189 7.19 9.19 16.25
C ILE A 189 7.30 8.55 14.86
N THR A 190 6.19 8.00 14.36
CA THR A 190 6.11 7.40 13.03
C THR A 190 5.12 8.13 12.13
N PHE A 191 5.50 8.30 10.87
CA PHE A 191 4.58 8.68 9.82
C PHE A 191 3.87 7.44 9.31
N LEU A 192 2.55 7.53 9.10
CA LEU A 192 1.73 6.39 8.68
C LEU A 192 1.98 5.17 9.56
N GLY A 193 1.93 5.28 10.89
CA GLY A 193 2.19 4.17 11.80
C GLY A 193 1.04 3.15 11.92
N PRO A 194 1.14 2.19 12.86
CA PRO A 194 0.07 1.24 13.11
C PRO A 194 -1.28 1.93 13.29
N ASN A 195 -2.34 1.38 12.70
CA ASN A 195 -3.70 1.94 12.76
C ASN A 195 -3.89 3.31 12.07
N CYS A 196 -2.88 3.85 11.36
CA CYS A 196 -3.04 5.12 10.65
C CYS A 196 -4.04 5.05 9.49
N TRP A 197 -4.32 3.83 8.99
CA TRP A 197 -5.10 3.54 7.78
C TRP A 197 -6.14 2.43 8.04
N TYR A 198 -6.89 2.39 9.16
CA TYR A 198 -7.89 1.32 9.31
C TYR A 198 -9.21 1.67 9.99
N LYS A 199 -10.18 0.91 9.48
CA LYS A 199 -11.53 0.66 9.94
C LYS A 199 -11.49 -0.08 11.28
N ASP A 200 -12.19 0.46 12.26
CA ASP A 200 -12.55 -0.24 13.49
C ASP A 200 -13.19 -1.60 13.13
N LEU A 201 -12.65 -2.69 13.68
CA LEU A 201 -13.06 -4.05 13.34
C LEU A 201 -14.42 -4.43 13.93
N ASP A 202 -14.82 -3.78 15.03
CA ASP A 202 -16.06 -4.05 15.76
C ASP A 202 -17.20 -3.16 15.25
N THR A 203 -16.92 -1.88 15.02
CA THR A 203 -17.92 -0.89 14.60
C THR A 203 -17.93 -0.62 13.10
N GLY A 204 -16.88 -1.02 12.39
CA GLY A 204 -16.74 -0.78 10.97
C GLY A 204 -16.47 0.68 10.58
N ARG A 205 -16.20 1.54 11.56
CA ARG A 205 -15.95 2.98 11.36
C ARG A 205 -14.51 3.23 10.94
N VAL A 206 -14.29 3.95 9.85
CA VAL A 206 -12.94 4.42 9.47
C VAL A 206 -12.63 5.69 10.25
N THR A 207 -11.68 5.63 11.19
CA THR A 207 -11.46 6.70 12.17
C THR A 207 -10.30 7.65 11.90
N ALA A 208 -9.39 7.36 10.95
CA ALA A 208 -8.52 8.40 10.37
C ALA A 208 -7.73 7.89 9.16
N VAL A 209 -7.52 8.76 8.18
CA VAL A 209 -6.26 8.87 7.43
C VAL A 209 -5.53 10.05 8.06
N TYR A 210 -4.94 9.82 9.24
CA TYR A 210 -4.24 10.80 10.08
C TYR A 210 -5.10 12.01 10.59
N CYS A 211 -4.98 12.38 11.87
CA CYS A 211 -5.73 13.49 12.49
C CYS A 211 -5.13 14.89 12.22
N GLY A 212 -4.65 15.16 11.00
CA GLY A 212 -4.04 16.45 10.67
C GLY A 212 -3.45 16.54 9.27
N HIS A 213 -3.41 17.72 8.70
CA HIS A 213 -2.72 17.89 7.43
C HIS A 213 -1.23 17.48 7.58
N SER A 214 -0.52 17.17 6.50
CA SER A 214 0.95 16.99 6.49
C SER A 214 1.71 18.14 7.16
N LEU A 215 1.05 19.30 7.29
CA LEU A 215 1.49 20.47 8.03
C LEU A 215 1.53 20.25 9.56
N HIS A 216 0.61 19.49 10.15
CA HIS A 216 0.63 19.17 11.57
C HIS A 216 1.77 18.17 11.87
N TYR A 217 1.96 17.17 11.01
CA TYR A 217 3.13 16.28 11.12
C TYR A 217 4.44 17.08 11.00
N ARG A 218 4.51 18.01 10.05
CA ARG A 218 5.64 18.94 9.90
C ARG A 218 5.83 19.80 11.16
N ASP A 219 4.76 20.33 11.73
CA ASP A 219 4.81 21.19 12.92
C ASP A 219 5.32 20.42 14.15
N MET A 220 4.82 19.20 14.35
CA MET A 220 5.33 18.28 15.37
C MET A 220 6.81 17.93 15.16
N LEU A 221 7.25 17.75 13.91
CA LEU A 221 8.67 17.55 13.58
C LEU A 221 9.52 18.83 13.58
N SER A 222 8.91 20.01 13.69
CA SER A 222 9.67 21.28 13.67
C SER A 222 10.56 21.44 14.90
N SER A 223 10.23 20.75 15.99
CA SER A 223 10.89 20.83 17.30
C SER A 223 11.13 19.43 17.88
N VAL A 224 11.86 18.58 17.15
CA VAL A 224 12.29 17.28 17.70
C VAL A 224 13.41 17.48 18.71
N ARG A 225 13.22 16.97 19.92
CA ARG A 225 14.23 16.98 21.00
C ARG A 225 15.21 15.82 20.84
N TRP A 226 16.14 15.97 19.91
CA TRP A 226 17.14 14.94 19.58
C TRP A 226 18.01 14.55 20.78
N GLU A 227 18.20 15.46 21.73
CA GLU A 227 18.95 15.21 22.96
C GLU A 227 18.34 14.11 23.85
N ASP A 228 17.07 13.77 23.63
CA ASP A 228 16.38 12.71 24.36
C ASP A 228 16.58 11.31 23.71
N MET A 229 17.37 11.20 22.63
CA MET A 229 17.69 9.93 21.95
C MET A 229 19.17 9.55 22.09
N ASP A 230 19.46 8.32 22.49
CA ASP A 230 20.81 7.71 22.42
C ASP A 230 20.90 6.83 21.16
N ILE A 231 21.51 7.36 20.10
CA ILE A 231 21.63 6.69 18.80
C ILE A 231 22.95 5.91 18.76
N ARG A 232 22.86 4.57 18.70
CA ARG A 232 24.02 3.68 18.64
C ARG A 232 24.06 2.94 17.31
N TYR A 233 25.18 3.09 16.59
CA TYR A 233 25.43 2.37 15.35
C TYR A 233 26.00 0.98 15.64
N THR A 234 25.31 -0.07 15.19
CA THR A 234 25.76 -1.46 15.35
C THR A 234 26.73 -1.90 14.24
N ASN A 235 26.88 -1.12 13.17
CA ASN A 235 27.82 -1.37 12.08
C ASN A 235 28.92 -0.30 12.03
N VAL A 236 30.17 -0.76 11.83
CA VAL A 236 31.44 -0.03 11.97
C VAL A 236 31.70 1.03 10.89
N ARG A 237 30.68 1.47 10.14
CA ARG A 237 30.85 2.53 9.13
C ARG A 237 30.23 3.82 9.63
N GLU A 238 31.09 4.64 10.23
CA GLU A 238 30.86 6.07 10.48
C GLU A 238 30.28 6.70 9.20
N GLY A 239 29.11 7.34 9.30
CA GLY A 239 28.44 7.99 8.18
C GLY A 239 27.46 7.15 7.35
N SER A 240 27.10 5.93 7.79
CA SER A 240 26.09 5.10 7.11
C SER A 240 24.65 5.62 7.26
N ASP A 241 24.42 6.53 8.21
CA ASP A 241 23.24 7.36 8.41
C ASP A 241 23.17 8.59 7.49
N ILE A 242 24.29 8.99 6.92
CA ILE A 242 24.36 10.07 5.95
C ILE A 242 23.90 9.50 4.61
N SER A 243 22.61 9.63 4.31
CA SER A 243 22.17 9.39 2.93
C SER A 243 23.05 10.23 1.99
N PRO A 244 23.63 9.64 0.93
CA PRO A 244 24.43 10.41 -0.02
C PRO A 244 23.63 11.55 -0.67
N TYR A 245 22.31 11.56 -0.51
CA TYR A 245 21.40 12.59 -1.00
C TYR A 245 20.93 13.60 0.05
N PHE A 246 21.10 13.34 1.36
CA PHE A 246 20.59 14.20 2.44
C PHE A 246 21.66 14.80 3.37
N GLY A 247 22.93 14.82 2.97
CA GLY A 247 23.94 15.60 3.72
C GLY A 247 23.53 17.07 3.79
N LEU A 248 23.57 17.69 4.98
CA LEU A 248 23.22 19.11 5.21
C LEU A 248 23.90 20.06 4.21
N GLN A 249 25.14 19.76 3.83
CA GLN A 249 25.94 20.46 2.82
C GLN A 249 25.34 20.41 1.40
N ARG A 250 24.52 19.41 1.08
CA ARG A 250 23.84 19.23 -0.22
C ARG A 250 22.42 19.81 -0.25
N ILE A 251 21.87 20.22 0.89
CA ILE A 251 20.61 20.96 0.95
C ILE A 251 20.85 22.36 0.39
N ASP A 252 20.13 22.71 -0.67
CA ASP A 252 20.12 24.03 -1.28
C ASP A 252 19.84 25.09 -0.21
N LYS A 253 20.70 26.12 -0.17
CA LYS A 253 20.72 27.14 0.89
C LYS A 253 19.37 27.83 1.09
N ARG A 254 18.54 27.93 0.04
CA ARG A 254 17.20 28.55 0.16
C ARG A 254 16.20 27.73 0.99
N TRP A 255 16.52 26.47 1.29
CA TRP A 255 15.73 25.58 2.14
C TRP A 255 16.37 25.32 3.51
N ARG A 256 17.49 25.99 3.82
CA ARG A 256 18.11 25.91 5.16
C ARG A 256 17.35 26.86 6.08
N PHE A 257 16.75 26.32 7.14
CA PHE A 257 15.89 27.06 8.07
C PHE A 257 16.64 27.92 9.09
N ALA A 258 17.97 27.83 9.14
CA ALA A 258 18.79 28.69 10.00
C ALA A 258 19.36 29.85 9.19
N LYS A 259 19.08 31.08 9.64
CA LYS A 259 19.94 32.23 9.34
C LYS A 259 21.23 32.03 10.14
N GLU A 260 22.36 31.96 9.45
CA GLU A 260 23.68 32.21 10.06
C GLU A 260 23.74 33.64 10.62
#